data_AF-A0A5C5XV91-F1
#
_entry.id   AF-A0A5C5XV91-F1
#
_cell.length_a   1.000
_cell.length_b   1.000
_cell.length_c   1.000
_cell.angle_alpha   90.00
_cell.angle_beta   90.00
_cell.angle_gamma   90.00
#
_symmetry.space_group_name_H-M   'P 1'
#
loop_
_entity.id
_entity.type
_entity.pdbx_description
1 polymer ?
#
loop_
_entity_poly.entity_id
_entity_poly.type
_entity_poly.pdbx_seq_one_letter_code
_entity_poly.pdbx_strand_id
1 'polypeptide(L)'
;MARIGIVFGLVLFGLTIVGLSVTTQKSYTQFVPMMFGIPLLFCGVVSLNPHRRGDAVFAAMILAGVGMAIGLVRTIVLAVPWLTGGEVNELSLELVAGMTAVCCLFVIIAERWRRRRKAEKVRVEKARRQAAAQPSSPLAVNPAIVDPVTPAPSDSENPYQTPAMLNETSRTPTPTIDDPTK
;
A
#
# COMPACT_ATOMS: atom_id res chain seq x y z
N MET A 1 1.89 0.06 3.18
CA MET A 1 2.38 0.72 1.96
C MET A 1 2.32 2.21 2.12
N ALA A 2 1.13 2.81 2.27
CA ALA A 2 1.00 4.23 2.60
C ALA A 2 1.85 4.69 3.78
N ARG A 3 1.81 3.94 4.89
CA ARG A 3 2.65 4.20 6.07
C ARG A 3 4.15 4.24 5.75
N ILE A 4 4.65 3.43 4.82
CA ILE A 4 6.09 3.39 4.47
C ILE A 4 6.45 4.64 3.65
N GLY A 5 5.64 5.01 2.66
CA GLY A 5 5.87 6.25 1.89
C GLY A 5 5.86 7.50 2.78
N ILE A 6 4.93 7.56 3.74
CA ILE A 6 4.85 8.66 4.70
C ILE A 6 6.09 8.70 5.62
N VAL A 7 6.50 7.56 6.20
CA VAL A 7 7.68 7.51 7.07
C VAL A 7 8.95 7.91 6.32
N PHE A 8 9.18 7.37 5.12
CA PHE A 8 10.37 7.71 4.33
C PHE A 8 10.39 9.16 3.87
N GLY A 9 9.22 9.71 3.50
CA GLY A 9 9.09 11.13 3.18
C GLY A 9 9.36 12.04 4.39
N LEU A 10 8.90 11.66 5.59
CA LEU A 10 9.21 12.38 6.84
C LEU A 10 10.69 12.28 7.21
N VAL A 11 11.32 11.12 6.98
CA VAL A 11 12.76 10.94 7.22
C VAL A 11 13.58 11.83 6.28
N LEU A 12 13.24 11.90 4.99
CA LEU A 12 13.90 12.80 4.03
C LEU A 12 13.73 14.27 4.42
N PHE A 13 12.54 14.65 4.89
CA PHE A 13 12.28 16.00 5.39
C PHE A 13 13.08 16.32 6.66
N GLY A 14 13.10 15.40 7.63
CA GLY A 14 13.88 15.51 8.85
C GLY A 14 15.38 15.61 8.57
N LEU A 15 15.89 14.89 7.58
CA LEU A 15 17.29 14.97 7.15
C LEU A 15 17.66 16.38 6.68
N THR A 16 16.79 17.05 5.93
CA THR A 16 17.00 18.46 5.54
C THR A 16 16.98 19.40 6.76
N ILE A 17 16.06 19.18 7.72
CA ILE A 17 16.01 20.01 8.94
C ILE A 17 17.31 19.89 9.74
N VAL A 18 17.80 18.66 9.93
CA VAL A 18 19.08 18.41 10.62
C VAL A 18 20.21 19.07 9.84
N GLY A 19 20.26 18.87 8.53
CA GLY A 19 21.25 19.51 7.67
C GLY A 19 21.29 21.03 7.77
N LEU A 20 20.12 21.69 7.85
CA LEU A 20 20.01 23.14 8.02
C LEU A 20 20.33 23.61 9.44
N SER A 21 20.14 22.76 10.45
CA SER A 21 20.38 23.11 11.86
C SER A 21 21.85 23.02 12.24
N VAL A 22 22.62 22.15 11.58
CA VAL A 22 24.04 21.90 11.89
C VAL A 22 24.97 22.95 11.27
N THR A 23 24.55 23.66 10.21
CA THR A 23 25.41 24.62 9.51
C THR A 23 24.76 25.96 9.24
N THR A 24 25.54 27.03 9.41
CA THR A 24 25.15 28.40 9.06
C THR A 24 25.38 28.69 7.56
N GLN A 25 26.22 27.89 6.89
CA GLN A 25 26.42 27.98 5.44
C GLN A 25 25.25 27.32 4.71
N LYS A 26 24.37 28.17 4.19
CA LYS A 26 23.24 27.75 3.37
C LYS A 26 23.75 27.36 1.99
N SER A 27 23.80 26.06 1.73
CA SER A 27 24.11 25.54 0.39
C SER A 27 22.84 25.05 -0.28
N TYR A 28 22.68 25.34 -1.58
CA TYR A 28 21.54 24.90 -2.38
C TYR A 28 21.35 23.37 -2.36
N THR A 29 22.41 22.60 -2.08
CA THR A 29 22.36 21.13 -1.97
C THR A 29 21.50 20.64 -0.81
N GLN A 30 21.33 21.42 0.25
CA GLN A 30 20.54 21.04 1.43
C GLN A 30 19.03 20.95 1.15
N PHE A 31 18.55 21.61 0.09
CA PHE A 31 17.14 21.59 -0.31
C PHE A 31 16.77 20.41 -1.22
N VAL A 32 17.77 19.70 -1.75
CA VAL A 32 17.54 18.57 -2.66
C VAL A 32 16.73 17.45 -1.99
N PRO A 33 17.05 16.98 -0.77
CA PRO A 33 16.27 15.94 -0.11
C PRO A 33 14.81 16.39 0.14
N MET A 34 14.58 17.66 0.45
CA MET A 34 13.24 18.23 0.65
C MET A 34 12.42 18.26 -0.65
N MET A 35 13.04 18.63 -1.79
CA MET A 35 12.36 18.60 -3.09
C MET A 35 11.87 17.20 -3.48
N PHE A 36 12.58 16.14 -3.09
CA PHE A 36 12.12 14.76 -3.27
C PHE A 36 11.21 14.28 -2.15
N GLY A 37 11.40 14.76 -0.92
CA GLY A 37 10.63 14.38 0.25
C GLY A 37 9.16 14.78 0.14
N ILE A 38 8.84 15.99 -0.32
CA ILE A 38 7.46 16.49 -0.39
C ILE A 38 6.60 15.67 -1.38
N PRO A 39 7.02 15.42 -2.64
CA PRO A 39 6.22 14.62 -3.55
C PRO A 39 6.15 13.15 -3.11
N LEU A 40 7.18 12.64 -2.41
CA LEU A 40 7.19 11.28 -1.87
C LEU A 40 6.22 11.12 -0.69
N LEU A 41 6.13 12.13 0.19
CA LEU A 41 5.08 12.25 1.21
C LEU A 41 3.69 12.29 0.57
N PHE A 42 3.52 13.11 -0.47
CA PHE A 42 2.24 13.23 -1.17
C PHE A 42 1.80 11.90 -1.80
N CYS A 43 2.70 11.20 -2.49
CA CYS A 43 2.43 9.85 -2.97
C CYS A 43 2.09 8.88 -1.83
N GLY A 44 2.74 9.03 -0.68
CA GLY A 44 2.43 8.29 0.55
C GLY A 44 0.98 8.48 1.00
N VAL A 45 0.53 9.73 1.12
CA VAL A 45 -0.84 10.10 1.51
C VAL A 45 -1.87 9.63 0.48
N VAL A 46 -1.62 9.88 -0.81
CA VAL A 46 -2.53 9.47 -1.90
C VAL A 46 -2.68 7.95 -1.95
N SER A 47 -1.65 7.20 -1.57
CA SER A 47 -1.70 5.73 -1.53
C SER A 47 -2.56 5.14 -0.39
N LEU A 48 -3.11 5.97 0.52
CA LEU A 48 -4.13 5.51 1.46
C LEU A 48 -5.43 5.12 0.76
N ASN A 49 -5.73 5.70 -0.40
CA ASN A 49 -6.96 5.38 -1.12
C ASN A 49 -6.84 4.01 -1.82
N PRO A 50 -7.66 3.00 -1.47
CA PRO A 50 -7.59 1.66 -2.04
C PRO A 50 -7.84 1.63 -3.54
N HIS A 51 -8.62 2.57 -4.10
CA HIS A 51 -8.96 2.61 -5.52
C HIS A 51 -7.76 2.99 -6.41
N ARG A 52 -6.81 3.80 -5.89
CA ARG A 52 -5.65 4.33 -6.65
C ARG A 52 -4.30 3.86 -6.10
N ARG A 53 -4.31 2.88 -5.21
CA ARG A 53 -3.13 2.40 -4.47
C ARG A 53 -2.04 1.82 -5.39
N GLY A 54 -2.41 1.25 -6.55
CA GLY A 54 -1.47 0.69 -7.51
C GLY A 54 -0.56 1.76 -8.12
N ASP A 55 -1.18 2.78 -8.72
CA ASP A 55 -0.46 3.83 -9.44
C ASP A 55 0.36 4.72 -8.52
N ALA A 56 -0.16 5.02 -7.32
CA ALA A 56 0.55 5.81 -6.32
C ALA A 56 1.85 5.13 -5.85
N VAL A 57 1.84 3.80 -5.69
CA VAL A 57 3.04 3.04 -5.31
C VAL A 57 4.06 3.01 -6.45
N PHE A 58 3.60 2.91 -7.70
CA PHE A 58 4.49 2.94 -8.85
C PHE A 58 5.14 4.31 -9.03
N ALA A 59 4.37 5.39 -8.91
CA ALA A 59 4.87 6.76 -8.93
C ALA A 59 5.89 7.01 -7.80
N ALA A 60 5.60 6.56 -6.57
CA ALA A 60 6.54 6.65 -5.46
C ALA A 60 7.85 5.89 -5.73
N MET A 61 7.78 4.71 -6.35
CA MET A 61 8.97 3.96 -6.73
C MET A 61 9.81 4.67 -7.79
N ILE A 62 9.16 5.22 -8.83
CA ILE A 62 9.88 5.98 -9.87
C ILE A 62 10.55 7.18 -9.23
N LEU A 63 9.83 7.94 -8.42
CA LEU A 63 10.35 9.14 -7.79
C LEU A 63 11.55 8.82 -6.88
N ALA A 64 11.45 7.77 -6.07
CA ALA A 64 12.55 7.32 -5.23
C ALA A 64 13.75 6.81 -6.06
N GLY A 65 13.49 6.12 -7.18
CA GLY A 65 14.52 5.70 -8.11
C GLY A 65 15.25 6.87 -8.77
N VAL A 66 14.52 7.92 -9.17
CA VAL A 66 15.09 9.17 -9.70
C VAL A 66 15.91 9.87 -8.63
N GLY A 67 15.40 9.99 -7.40
CA GLY A 67 16.12 10.56 -6.27
C GLY A 67 17.40 9.79 -5.93
N MET A 68 17.36 8.46 -5.99
CA MET A 68 18.53 7.60 -5.82
C MET A 68 19.55 7.82 -6.95
N ALA A 69 19.14 7.87 -8.21
CA ALA A 69 20.04 8.07 -9.34
C ALA A 69 20.74 9.44 -9.27
N ILE A 70 19.99 10.50 -8.98
CA ILE A 70 20.55 11.85 -8.81
C ILE A 70 21.48 11.91 -7.60
N GLY A 71 21.07 11.32 -6.47
CA GLY A 71 21.90 11.21 -5.28
C GLY A 71 23.21 10.47 -5.55
N LEU A 72 23.15 9.34 -6.27
CA LEU A 72 24.33 8.54 -6.60
C LEU A 72 25.30 9.30 -7.52
N VAL A 73 24.81 9.90 -8.59
CA VAL A 73 25.63 10.72 -9.50
C VAL A 73 26.31 11.84 -8.71
N ARG A 74 25.57 12.53 -7.84
CA ARG A 74 26.11 13.63 -7.05
C ARG A 74 27.11 13.14 -6.00
N THR A 75 26.87 11.98 -5.38
CA THR A 75 27.82 11.36 -4.45
C THR A 75 29.13 11.03 -5.17
N ILE A 76 29.07 10.49 -6.39
CA ILE A 76 30.27 10.21 -7.20
C ILE A 76 31.00 11.51 -7.55
N VAL A 77 30.28 12.53 -8.01
CA VAL A 77 30.86 13.84 -8.35
C VAL A 77 31.52 14.52 -7.15
N LEU A 78 31.01 14.34 -5.93
CA LEU A 78 31.64 14.86 -4.71
C LEU A 78 32.76 13.95 -4.18
N ALA A 79 32.69 12.63 -4.43
CA ALA A 79 33.68 11.67 -3.97
C ALA A 79 35.00 11.73 -4.78
N VAL A 80 34.92 12.01 -6.09
CA VAL A 80 36.10 12.16 -6.95
C VAL A 80 37.05 13.26 -6.45
N PRO A 81 36.61 14.51 -6.20
CA PRO A 81 37.49 15.57 -5.69
C PRO A 81 38.00 15.28 -4.28
N TRP A 82 37.22 14.58 -3.46
CA TRP A 82 37.65 14.14 -2.12
C TRP A 82 38.82 13.14 -2.19
N LEU A 83 38.80 12.19 -3.13
CA LEU A 83 39.92 11.26 -3.36
C LEU A 83 41.18 11.95 -3.90
N THR A 84 41.03 13.04 -4.65
CA THR A 84 42.16 13.82 -5.19
C THR A 84 42.72 14.85 -4.19
N GLY A 85 42.24 14.86 -2.94
CA GLY A 85 42.70 15.78 -1.90
C GLY A 85 42.16 17.21 -2.02
N GLY A 86 41.06 17.40 -2.74
CA GLY A 86 40.38 18.69 -2.84
C GLY A 86 39.59 19.03 -1.57
N GLU A 87 39.40 20.32 -1.31
CA GLU A 87 38.52 20.79 -0.24
C GLU A 87 37.05 20.50 -0.61
N VAL A 88 36.49 19.44 -0.01
CA VAL A 88 35.08 19.09 -0.16
C VAL A 88 34.37 19.30 1.16
N ASN A 89 33.21 19.94 1.10
CA ASN A 89 32.37 20.17 2.26
C ASN A 89 31.79 18.83 2.75
N GLU A 90 32.36 18.25 3.81
CA GLU A 90 31.99 16.94 4.37
C GLU A 90 30.48 16.84 4.63
N LEU A 91 29.89 17.94 5.11
CA LEU A 91 28.46 18.03 5.40
C LEU A 91 27.58 17.91 4.15
N SER A 92 28.02 18.41 3.00
CA SER A 92 27.30 18.22 1.73
C SER A 92 27.39 16.77 1.26
N LEU A 93 28.53 16.11 1.49
CA LEU A 93 28.71 14.70 1.16
C LEU A 93 27.83 13.82 2.07
N GLU A 94 27.82 14.08 3.37
CA GLU A 94 26.99 13.35 4.34
C GLU A 94 25.50 13.49 4.05
N LEU A 95 25.02 14.69 3.71
CA LEU A 95 23.61 14.92 3.34
C LEU A 95 23.21 14.19 2.07
N VAL A 96 24.03 14.27 1.02
CA VAL A 96 23.76 13.60 -0.25
C VAL A 96 23.84 12.08 -0.09
N ALA A 97 24.80 11.58 0.69
CA ALA A 97 24.93 10.17 1.03
C ALA A 97 23.71 9.69 1.85
N GLY A 98 23.28 10.45 2.86
CA GLY A 98 22.10 10.16 3.67
C GLY A 98 20.82 10.09 2.84
N MET A 99 20.61 11.06 1.95
CA MET A 99 19.48 11.04 1.00
C MET A 99 19.53 9.80 0.11
N THR A 100 20.70 9.49 -0.45
CA THR A 100 20.89 8.34 -1.34
C THR A 100 20.61 7.03 -0.61
N ALA A 101 21.08 6.90 0.65
CA ALA A 101 20.83 5.73 1.49
C ALA A 101 19.33 5.56 1.79
N VAL A 102 18.63 6.64 2.16
CA VAL A 102 17.19 6.60 2.45
C VAL A 102 16.39 6.23 1.19
N CYS A 103 16.72 6.82 0.03
CA CYS A 103 16.10 6.47 -1.26
C CYS A 103 16.39 5.01 -1.65
N CYS A 104 17.62 4.54 -1.47
CA CYS A 104 18.01 3.16 -1.77
C CYS A 104 17.24 2.15 -0.90
N LEU A 105 17.18 2.38 0.42
CA LEU A 105 16.41 1.56 1.36
C LEU A 105 14.94 1.51 0.97
N PHE A 106 14.35 2.65 0.61
CA PHE A 106 12.96 2.69 0.15
C PHE A 106 12.74 1.82 -1.10
N VAL A 107 13.61 1.96 -2.11
CA VAL A 107 13.52 1.18 -3.36
C VAL A 107 13.66 -0.31 -3.07
N ILE A 108 14.62 -0.73 -2.24
CA ILE A 108 14.83 -2.13 -1.87
C ILE A 108 13.59 -2.70 -1.16
N ILE A 109 13.03 -1.96 -0.19
CA ILE A 109 11.83 -2.39 0.55
C ILE A 109 10.64 -2.49 -0.40
N ALA A 110 10.45 -1.49 -1.27
CA ALA A 110 9.36 -1.46 -2.24
C ALA A 110 9.46 -2.62 -3.25
N GLU A 111 10.65 -2.89 -3.78
CA GLU A 111 10.92 -4.03 -4.66
C GLU A 111 10.66 -5.36 -3.96
N ARG A 112 11.22 -5.56 -2.77
CA ARG A 112 11.07 -6.82 -2.03
C ARG A 112 9.60 -7.09 -1.74
N TRP A 113 8.84 -6.07 -1.37
CA TRP A 113 7.40 -6.20 -1.19
C TRP A 113 6.67 -6.52 -2.50
N ARG A 114 7.01 -5.85 -3.61
CA ARG A 114 6.42 -6.12 -4.92
C ARG A 114 6.68 -7.57 -5.36
N ARG A 115 7.90 -8.08 -5.15
CA ARG A 115 8.27 -9.48 -5.45
C ARG A 115 7.46 -10.47 -4.59
N ARG A 116 7.31 -10.21 -3.28
CA ARG A 116 6.49 -11.05 -2.38
C ARG A 116 5.03 -11.13 -2.85
N ARG A 117 4.42 -9.99 -3.21
CA ARG A 117 3.05 -9.93 -3.74
C ARG A 117 2.88 -10.70 -5.06
N LYS A 118 3.86 -10.61 -5.97
CA LYS A 118 3.83 -11.38 -7.22
C LYS A 118 3.92 -12.88 -6.95
N ALA A 119 4.80 -13.31 -6.06
CA ALA A 119 4.95 -14.73 -5.70
C ALA A 119 3.68 -15.31 -5.07
N GLU A 120 3.00 -14.55 -4.21
CA GLU A 120 1.73 -14.95 -3.60
C GLU A 120 0.63 -15.13 -4.65
N LYS A 121 0.48 -14.19 -5.59
CA LYS A 121 -0.49 -14.31 -6.69
C LYS A 121 -0.24 -15.56 -7.56
N VAL A 122 1.02 -15.85 -7.87
CA VAL A 122 1.38 -17.04 -8.63
C VAL A 122 1.08 -18.32 -7.85
N ARG A 123 1.31 -18.34 -6.53
CA ARG A 123 0.96 -19.48 -5.67
C ARG A 123 -0.55 -19.70 -5.62
N VAL A 124 -1.34 -18.64 -5.44
CA VAL A 124 -2.81 -18.71 -5.41
C VAL A 124 -3.36 -19.17 -6.76
N GLU A 125 -2.85 -18.64 -7.87
CA GLU A 125 -3.26 -19.06 -9.22
C GLU A 125 -2.89 -20.52 -9.48
N LYS A 126 -1.70 -20.96 -9.06
CA LYS A 126 -1.29 -22.37 -9.16
C LYS A 126 -2.20 -23.27 -8.32
N ALA A 127 -2.53 -22.87 -7.09
CA ALA A 127 -3.45 -23.60 -6.23
C ALA A 127 -4.87 -23.66 -6.83
N ARG A 128 -5.35 -22.56 -7.42
CA ARG A 128 -6.64 -22.50 -8.13
C ARG A 128 -6.66 -23.43 -9.34
N ARG A 129 -5.59 -23.45 -10.14
CA ARG A 129 -5.45 -24.38 -11.27
C ARG A 129 -5.38 -25.83 -10.81
N GLN A 130 -4.70 -26.12 -9.71
CA GLN A 130 -4.66 -27.45 -9.11
C GLN A 130 -6.03 -27.90 -8.58
N ALA A 131 -6.78 -27.01 -7.94
CA ALA A 131 -8.15 -27.28 -7.49
C ALA A 131 -9.12 -27.47 -8.67
N ALA A 132 -8.95 -26.74 -9.78
CA ALA A 132 -9.75 -26.91 -10.99
C ALA A 132 -9.37 -28.15 -11.82
N ALA A 133 -8.12 -28.61 -11.72
CA ALA A 133 -7.60 -29.80 -12.39
C ALA A 133 -7.81 -31.09 -11.59
N GLN A 134 -8.23 -31.00 -10.31
CA GLN A 134 -8.79 -32.14 -9.58
C GLN A 134 -10.28 -32.24 -9.94
N PRO A 135 -10.69 -33.14 -10.84
CA PRO A 135 -12.11 -33.48 -10.92
C PRO A 135 -12.47 -34.06 -9.56
N SER A 136 -13.43 -33.44 -8.88
CA SER A 136 -14.09 -34.02 -7.72
C SER A 136 -14.47 -35.46 -8.07
N SER A 137 -13.79 -36.46 -7.51
CA SER A 137 -14.26 -37.84 -7.57
C SER A 137 -15.61 -37.85 -6.86
N PRO A 138 -16.72 -38.12 -7.56
CA PRO A 138 -17.95 -38.47 -6.87
C PRO A 138 -17.74 -39.88 -6.31
N LEU A 139 -18.26 -40.14 -5.11
CA LEU A 139 -18.19 -41.40 -4.36
C LEU A 139 -16.93 -41.63 -3.50
N ALA A 140 -16.91 -40.98 -2.34
CA ALA A 140 -16.74 -41.74 -1.10
C ALA A 140 -17.98 -41.47 -0.24
N VAL A 141 -19.08 -42.17 -0.57
CA VAL A 141 -20.18 -42.39 0.37
C VAL A 141 -19.59 -43.17 1.52
N ASN A 142 -19.32 -42.50 2.63
CA ASN A 142 -19.01 -43.16 3.89
C ASN A 142 -20.35 -43.31 4.64
N PRO A 143 -20.92 -44.51 4.79
CA PRO A 143 -22.19 -44.65 5.46
C PRO A 143 -21.97 -44.55 6.98
N ALA A 144 -22.78 -43.66 7.58
CA ALA A 144 -23.24 -43.68 8.97
C ALA A 144 -22.17 -43.67 10.08
N ILE A 145 -21.86 -42.47 10.57
CA ILE A 145 -21.84 -42.23 12.02
C ILE A 145 -22.76 -41.03 12.26
N VAL A 146 -23.95 -41.34 12.79
CA VAL A 146 -24.86 -40.37 13.39
C VAL A 146 -24.24 -40.02 14.73
N ASP A 147 -23.83 -38.76 14.91
CA ASP A 147 -23.53 -38.20 16.22
C ASP A 147 -24.09 -36.78 16.34
N PRO A 148 -24.47 -36.36 17.56
CA PRO A 148 -25.61 -35.51 17.80
C PRO A 148 -25.34 -34.02 17.58
N VAL A 149 -26.43 -33.33 17.23
CA VAL A 149 -26.59 -31.88 17.11
C VAL A 149 -25.83 -31.13 18.19
N THR A 150 -24.76 -30.44 17.79
CA THR A 150 -24.17 -29.34 18.56
C THR A 150 -24.68 -28.04 17.94
N PRO A 151 -25.37 -27.16 18.67
CA PRO A 151 -25.82 -25.88 18.14
C PRO A 151 -24.63 -25.00 17.78
N ALA A 152 -24.64 -24.42 16.60
CA ALA A 152 -23.61 -23.48 16.13
C ALA A 152 -23.66 -22.16 16.95
N PRO A 153 -22.52 -21.57 17.32
CA PRO A 153 -22.46 -20.19 17.80
C PRO A 153 -22.90 -19.24 16.68
N SER A 154 -23.89 -18.39 16.98
CA SER A 154 -24.41 -17.38 16.05
C SER A 154 -23.50 -16.15 16.03
N ASP A 155 -22.41 -16.19 15.27
CA ASP A 155 -21.67 -14.96 14.93
C ASP A 155 -22.23 -14.38 13.63
N SER A 156 -23.35 -13.65 13.79
CA SER A 156 -23.91 -12.80 12.75
C SER A 156 -23.07 -11.52 12.60
N GLU A 157 -21.95 -11.61 11.89
CA GLU A 157 -21.10 -10.45 11.57
C GLU A 157 -21.05 -10.20 10.05
N ASN A 158 -22.19 -10.38 9.37
CA ASN A 158 -22.31 -10.10 7.95
C ASN A 158 -23.16 -8.83 7.72
N PRO A 159 -22.55 -7.65 7.49
CA PRO A 159 -23.24 -6.36 7.41
C PRO A 159 -24.08 -6.14 6.13
N TYR A 160 -24.27 -7.18 5.30
CA TYR A 160 -25.06 -7.11 4.06
C TYR A 160 -26.31 -8.01 4.07
N GLN A 161 -26.74 -8.53 5.23
CA GLN A 161 -28.02 -9.22 5.33
C GLN A 161 -29.16 -8.18 5.27
N THR A 162 -29.72 -7.97 4.08
CA THR A 162 -30.99 -7.30 3.89
C THR A 162 -32.11 -8.13 4.55
N PRO A 163 -32.99 -7.53 5.38
CA PRO A 163 -34.04 -8.28 6.04
C PRO A 163 -35.02 -8.84 5.01
N ALA A 164 -35.31 -10.13 5.15
CA ALA A 164 -36.36 -10.82 4.42
C ALA A 164 -37.73 -10.20 4.78
N MET A 165 -38.17 -9.21 4.00
CA MET A 165 -39.53 -8.70 4.07
C MET A 165 -40.46 -9.71 3.40
N LEU A 166 -40.98 -10.61 4.22
CA LEU A 166 -42.36 -11.13 4.24
C LEU A 166 -43.02 -11.35 2.88
N ASN A 167 -42.89 -12.59 2.43
CA ASN A 167 -43.91 -13.28 1.65
C ASN A 167 -45.14 -13.50 2.59
N GLU A 168 -46.12 -12.60 2.58
CA GLU A 168 -47.46 -12.91 3.09
C GLU A 168 -48.53 -12.78 1.99
N THR A 169 -48.96 -13.97 1.61
CA THR A 169 -50.12 -14.35 0.83
C THR A 169 -51.42 -13.67 1.30
N SER A 170 -52.11 -13.06 0.33
CA SER A 170 -53.57 -13.02 0.17
C SER A 170 -54.47 -12.55 1.33
N ARG A 171 -55.18 -11.44 1.09
CA ARG A 171 -56.66 -11.37 1.22
C ARG A 171 -57.19 -10.03 0.68
N THR A 172 -57.78 -10.09 -0.50
CA THR A 172 -58.81 -9.14 -0.95
C THR A 172 -60.04 -9.31 -0.04
N PRO A 173 -60.69 -8.21 0.37
CA PRO A 173 -62.11 -8.14 0.05
C PRO A 173 -62.55 -6.77 -0.50
N THR A 174 -63.42 -6.90 -1.49
CA THR A 174 -64.34 -5.96 -2.15
C THR A 174 -64.80 -4.77 -1.30
N PRO A 175 -64.85 -3.54 -1.83
CA PRO A 175 -65.70 -2.49 -1.31
C PRO A 175 -67.11 -2.60 -1.91
N THR A 176 -68.07 -2.89 -1.04
CA THR A 176 -69.50 -2.70 -1.29
C THR A 176 -69.82 -1.21 -1.29
N ILE A 177 -70.72 -0.82 -2.19
CA ILE A 177 -71.32 0.50 -2.43
C ILE A 177 -71.91 1.11 -1.15
N ASP A 178 -71.73 2.42 -0.95
CA ASP A 178 -72.79 3.35 -0.53
C ASP A 178 -72.37 4.83 -0.77
N ASP A 179 -73.11 5.48 -1.68
CA ASP A 179 -73.40 6.93 -1.78
C ASP A 179 -74.30 7.33 -0.56
N PRO A 180 -74.56 8.60 -0.15
CA PRO A 180 -74.34 9.88 -0.81
C PRO A 180 -73.89 11.06 0.10
N THR A 181 -73.79 12.25 -0.52
CA THR A 181 -73.74 13.60 0.08
C THR A 181 -72.38 14.13 0.55
N LYS A 182 -71.68 14.89 -0.31
CA LYS A 182 -71.62 16.36 -0.27
C LYS A 182 -70.79 16.92 -1.43
#